data_AF-A0A6A5A6J5-F1
#
_entry.id   AF-A0A6A5A6J5-F1
#
_cell.length_a   1.000
_cell.length_b   1.000
_cell.length_c   1.000
_cell.angle_alpha   90.00
_cell.angle_beta   90.00
_cell.angle_gamma   90.00
#
_symmetry.space_group_name_H-M   'P 1'
#
loop_
_entity.id
_entity.type
_entity.pdbx_description
1 polymer ?
#
loop_
_entity_poly.entity_id
_entity_poly.type
_entity_poly.pdbx_seq_one_letter_code
_entity_poly.pdbx_strand_id
1 'polypeptide(L)'
;MVSAGAVVRGFDDASAHQEAADACMFHFERKHVYSVKNNPMCGISFGQWWHLVRTQWRHFDWCYVPRVLFLTVLSLFNSLLGIVESILYPDAVIHRVELPTDPVFIIGHPRTGTTLLHNLLASDAANFYTCTTFCTGFPSCFLWFEAWGKRLFAGTIDPTRPMDSMPLHFDLPQEDECATMLLSRGASYYMPIYLMTREPAFRRFLDFSAADGGTADDEA
;
A
#
# COMPACT_ATOMS: atom_id res chain seq x y z
N MET A 1 -19.43 12.12 54.87
CA MET A 1 -18.69 11.25 53.94
C MET A 1 -19.09 11.64 52.52
N VAL A 2 -18.28 12.47 51.86
CA VAL A 2 -18.49 12.89 50.47
C VAL A 2 -17.48 12.12 49.61
N SER A 3 -18.00 11.37 48.65
CA SER A 3 -17.24 10.57 47.70
C SER A 3 -16.47 11.50 46.75
N ALA A 4 -15.15 11.37 46.71
CA ALA A 4 -14.30 12.07 45.76
C ALA A 4 -14.41 11.35 44.40
N GLY A 5 -15.10 11.98 43.44
CA GLY A 5 -15.15 11.50 42.06
C GLY A 5 -13.76 11.54 41.43
N ALA A 6 -13.31 10.40 40.90
CA ALA A 6 -12.12 10.34 40.08
C ALA A 6 -12.38 11.13 38.78
N VAL A 7 -11.74 12.30 38.67
CA VAL A 7 -11.72 13.07 37.43
C VAL A 7 -10.81 12.32 36.45
N VAL A 8 -11.41 11.66 35.46
CA VAL A 8 -10.68 11.18 34.28
C VAL A 8 -10.20 12.43 33.54
N ARG A 9 -8.91 12.74 33.62
CA ARG A 9 -8.30 13.77 32.78
C ARG A 9 -8.28 13.22 31.35
N GLY A 10 -8.88 13.95 30.42
CA GLY A 10 -8.80 13.65 28.99
C GLY A 10 -7.35 13.64 28.52
N PHE A 11 -7.10 12.93 27.42
CA PHE A 11 -5.83 12.93 26.72
C PHE A 11 -5.45 14.39 26.40
N ASP A 12 -4.31 14.85 26.90
CA ASP A 12 -3.85 16.22 26.72
C ASP A 12 -3.09 16.30 25.40
N ASP A 13 -3.81 16.60 24.33
CA ASP A 13 -3.26 16.68 22.97
C ASP A 13 -2.07 17.66 22.90
N ALA A 14 -2.10 18.76 23.65
CA ALA A 14 -1.02 19.74 23.66
C ALA A 14 0.29 19.16 24.21
N SER A 15 0.22 18.31 25.24
CA SER A 15 1.39 17.61 25.76
C SER A 15 1.94 16.56 24.78
N ALA A 16 1.06 15.87 24.05
CA ALA A 16 1.44 14.91 23.01
C ALA A 16 2.09 15.60 21.80
N HIS A 17 1.60 16.78 21.41
CA HIS A 17 2.20 17.58 20.33
C HIS A 17 3.59 18.11 20.72
N GLN A 18 3.81 18.45 21.99
CA GLN A 18 5.08 18.99 22.45
C GLN A 18 6.15 17.91 22.68
N GLU A 19 5.75 16.70 23.11
CA GLU A 19 6.64 15.53 23.14
C GLU A 19 6.96 14.99 21.72
N ALA A 20 6.02 15.12 20.77
CA ALA A 20 6.23 14.74 19.37
C ALA A 20 7.20 15.66 18.60
N ALA A 21 7.33 16.92 19.03
CA ALA A 21 8.18 17.91 18.37
C ALA A 21 9.67 17.76 18.71
N ASP A 22 10.00 17.36 19.94
CA ASP A 22 11.39 17.34 20.44
C ASP A 22 12.01 15.94 20.52
N ALA A 23 11.22 14.87 20.46
CA ALA A 23 11.72 13.51 20.35
C ALA A 23 11.62 13.03 18.89
N CYS A 24 12.62 12.27 18.43
CA CYS A 24 12.36 11.29 17.40
C CYS A 24 11.33 10.30 17.99
N MET A 25 10.04 10.63 17.87
CA MET A 25 8.89 9.95 18.50
C MET A 25 8.89 8.44 18.22
N PHE A 26 9.58 8.03 17.17
CA PHE A 26 9.67 6.66 16.71
C PHE A 26 11.11 6.14 16.84
N HIS A 27 11.34 5.26 17.83
CA HIS A 27 12.54 4.43 17.88
C HIS A 27 12.36 3.21 16.97
N PHE A 28 13.02 3.21 15.81
CA PHE A 28 12.92 2.12 14.86
C PHE A 28 13.97 1.04 15.10
N GLU A 29 13.52 -0.13 15.53
CA GLU A 29 14.37 -1.32 15.62
C GLU A 29 14.47 -1.99 14.24
N ARG A 30 15.69 -2.25 13.76
CA ARG A 30 15.92 -2.92 12.47
C ARG A 30 15.50 -4.38 12.55
N LYS A 31 14.48 -4.77 11.79
CA LYS A 31 13.96 -6.15 11.72
C LYS A 31 13.99 -6.67 10.29
N HIS A 32 14.04 -8.01 10.15
CA HIS A 32 13.91 -8.70 8.87
C HIS A 32 14.94 -8.29 7.79
N VAL A 33 16.18 -7.98 8.19
CA VAL A 33 17.24 -7.46 7.31
C VAL A 33 17.43 -8.28 6.03
N TYR A 34 17.46 -9.61 6.15
CA TYR A 34 17.64 -10.53 5.02
C TYR A 34 16.32 -11.05 4.44
N SER A 35 15.17 -10.59 4.93
CA SER A 35 13.88 -11.00 4.38
C SER A 35 13.59 -10.24 3.08
N VAL A 36 13.20 -11.03 2.07
CA VAL A 36 12.68 -10.58 0.79
C VAL A 36 11.18 -10.90 0.64
N LYS A 37 10.60 -11.65 1.59
CA LYS A 37 9.18 -11.98 1.63
C LYS A 37 8.33 -10.80 2.07
N ASN A 38 7.05 -10.82 1.69
CA ASN A 38 6.03 -9.84 2.09
C ASN A 38 6.46 -8.39 1.84
N ASN A 39 7.10 -8.14 0.71
CA ASN A 39 7.42 -6.80 0.28
C ASN A 39 6.41 -6.36 -0.78
N PRO A 40 5.41 -5.52 -0.44
CA PRO A 40 4.45 -5.02 -1.43
C PRO A 40 5.06 -4.29 -2.63
N MET A 41 6.35 -3.90 -2.62
CA MET A 41 7.05 -3.39 -3.80
C MET A 41 7.47 -4.48 -4.80
N CYS A 42 7.14 -5.76 -4.57
CA CYS A 42 7.58 -6.86 -5.41
C CYS A 42 7.09 -6.79 -6.87
N GLY A 43 5.95 -6.14 -7.17
CA GLY A 43 5.46 -5.97 -8.53
C GLY A 43 5.83 -4.66 -9.22
N ILE A 44 6.71 -3.83 -8.62
CA ILE A 44 7.12 -2.57 -9.24
C ILE A 44 7.85 -2.82 -10.56
N SER A 45 7.64 -1.96 -11.57
CA SER A 45 8.41 -1.99 -12.82
C SER A 45 9.77 -1.31 -12.64
N PHE A 46 10.76 -1.65 -13.48
CA PHE A 46 12.11 -1.10 -13.40
C PHE A 46 12.15 0.43 -13.52
N GLY A 47 11.33 1.02 -14.40
CA GLY A 47 11.27 2.47 -14.56
C GLY A 47 10.80 3.19 -13.29
N GLN A 48 9.78 2.64 -12.62
CA GLN A 48 9.27 3.17 -11.35
C GLN A 48 10.28 2.94 -10.21
N TRP A 49 10.87 1.74 -10.15
CA TRP A 49 11.87 1.39 -9.16
C TRP A 49 13.12 2.27 -9.25
N TRP A 50 13.67 2.43 -10.46
CA TRP A 50 14.84 3.26 -10.69
C TRP A 50 14.59 4.72 -10.31
N HIS A 51 13.39 5.23 -10.57
CA HIS A 51 12.99 6.57 -10.12
C HIS A 51 13.02 6.67 -8.59
N LEU A 52 12.47 5.68 -7.88
CA LEU A 52 12.45 5.64 -6.42
C LEU A 52 13.86 5.56 -5.85
N VAL A 53 14.71 4.66 -6.36
CA VAL A 53 16.11 4.55 -5.96
C VAL A 53 16.82 5.88 -6.20
N ARG A 54 16.74 6.47 -7.39
CA ARG A 54 17.44 7.72 -7.72
C ARG A 54 17.01 8.90 -6.84
N THR A 55 15.74 8.95 -6.43
CA THR A 55 15.21 10.06 -5.62
C THR A 55 15.36 9.83 -4.11
N GLN A 56 15.38 8.58 -3.64
CA GLN A 56 15.33 8.24 -2.22
C GLN A 56 16.57 7.48 -1.70
N TRP A 57 17.58 7.18 -2.52
CA TRP A 57 18.72 6.32 -2.13
C TRP A 57 19.42 6.70 -0.83
N ARG A 58 19.45 8.00 -0.48
CA ARG A 58 20.07 8.52 0.75
C ARG A 58 19.35 8.09 2.03
N HIS A 59 18.11 7.62 1.90
CA HIS A 59 17.25 7.18 3.00
C HIS A 59 17.21 5.65 3.14
N PHE A 60 17.97 4.92 2.32
CA PHE A 60 18.11 3.47 2.49
C PHE A 60 19.18 3.17 3.52
N ASP A 61 18.86 2.34 4.51
CA ASP A 61 19.90 1.77 5.37
C ASP A 61 20.74 0.74 4.59
N TRP A 62 22.06 0.84 4.73
CA TRP A 62 23.03 -0.06 4.09
C TRP A 62 22.81 -1.54 4.42
N CYS A 63 22.21 -1.87 5.57
CA CYS A 63 21.92 -3.26 5.93
C CYS A 63 20.88 -3.91 5.01
N TYR A 64 20.00 -3.14 4.35
CA TYR A 64 18.98 -3.66 3.44
C TYR A 64 19.40 -3.67 1.95
N VAL A 65 20.68 -3.45 1.64
CA VAL A 65 21.20 -3.58 0.26
C VAL A 65 20.82 -4.90 -0.42
N PRO A 66 20.83 -6.07 0.25
CA PRO A 66 20.37 -7.32 -0.37
C PRO A 66 18.92 -7.24 -0.87
N ARG A 67 18.04 -6.56 -0.13
CA ARG A 67 16.63 -6.35 -0.53
C ARG A 67 16.53 -5.40 -1.73
N VAL A 68 17.34 -4.33 -1.76
CA VAL A 68 17.40 -3.39 -2.89
C VAL A 68 17.86 -4.12 -4.17
N LEU A 69 18.87 -4.98 -4.07
CA LEU A 69 19.33 -5.79 -5.20
C LEU A 69 18.25 -6.77 -5.67
N PHE A 70 17.58 -7.45 -4.75
CA PHE A 70 16.46 -8.35 -5.05
C PHE A 70 15.34 -7.62 -5.80
N LEU A 71 14.89 -6.47 -5.30
CA LEU A 71 13.87 -5.65 -5.96
C LEU A 71 14.33 -5.13 -7.32
N THR A 72 15.62 -4.81 -7.47
CA THR A 72 16.17 -4.38 -8.76
C THR A 72 16.04 -5.49 -9.81
N VAL A 73 16.43 -6.73 -9.48
CA VAL A 73 16.29 -7.88 -10.39
C VAL A 73 14.82 -8.16 -10.69
N LEU A 74 13.96 -8.15 -9.66
CA LEU A 74 12.54 -8.44 -9.82
C LEU A 74 11.83 -7.37 -10.67
N SER A 75 12.19 -6.09 -10.49
CA SER A 75 11.61 -5.00 -11.27
C SER A 75 11.96 -5.04 -12.76
N LEU A 76 13.16 -5.54 -13.11
CA LEU A 76 13.53 -5.82 -14.50
C LEU A 76 12.63 -6.91 -15.09
N PHE A 77 12.41 -7.99 -14.34
CA PHE A 77 11.51 -9.06 -14.75
C PHE A 77 10.07 -8.56 -14.94
N ASN A 78 9.53 -7.80 -13.98
CA ASN A 78 8.19 -7.21 -14.08
C ASN A 78 8.06 -6.26 -15.28
N SER A 79 9.11 -5.48 -15.59
CA SER A 79 9.11 -4.63 -16.79
C SER A 79 9.02 -5.45 -18.08
N LEU A 80 9.67 -6.60 -18.17
CA LEU A 80 9.53 -7.48 -19.32
C LEU A 80 8.08 -8.01 -19.43
N LEU A 81 7.49 -8.42 -18.30
CA LEU A 81 6.09 -8.86 -18.28
C LEU A 81 5.12 -7.74 -18.66
N GLY A 82 5.40 -6.50 -18.23
CA GLY A 82 4.57 -5.35 -18.58
C GLY A 82 4.71 -4.88 -20.03
N ILE A 83 5.87 -5.11 -20.66
CA ILE A 83 6.01 -4.93 -22.11
C ILE A 83 5.15 -5.96 -22.86
N VAL A 84 5.10 -7.21 -22.40
CA VAL A 84 4.21 -8.21 -22.99
C VAL A 84 2.75 -7.80 -22.82
N GLU A 85 2.37 -7.30 -21.63
CA GLU A 85 1.01 -6.80 -21.38
C GLU A 85 0.64 -5.65 -22.31
N SER A 86 1.51 -4.65 -22.48
CA SER A 86 1.21 -3.49 -23.35
C SER A 86 1.10 -3.85 -24.84
N ILE A 87 1.73 -4.94 -25.26
CA ILE A 87 1.60 -5.49 -26.62
C ILE A 87 0.29 -6.27 -26.78
N LEU A 88 -0.09 -7.09 -25.79
CA LEU A 88 -1.31 -7.91 -25.84
C LEU A 88 -2.59 -7.10 -25.59
N TYR A 89 -2.50 -6.10 -24.71
CA TYR A 89 -3.58 -5.23 -24.27
C TYR A 89 -3.17 -3.76 -24.41
N PRO A 90 -3.05 -3.25 -25.65
CA PRO A 90 -2.73 -1.84 -25.86
C PRO A 90 -3.88 -0.95 -25.37
N ASP A 91 -3.56 0.32 -25.04
CA ASP A 91 -4.52 1.30 -24.51
C ASP A 91 -5.80 1.39 -25.33
N ALA A 92 -5.70 1.30 -26.66
CA ALA A 92 -6.84 1.33 -27.56
C ALA A 92 -7.84 0.18 -27.38
N VAL A 93 -7.40 -0.97 -26.85
CA VAL A 93 -8.26 -2.10 -26.48
C VAL A 93 -8.89 -1.85 -25.11
N ILE A 94 -8.09 -1.40 -24.14
CA ILE A 94 -8.55 -1.12 -22.76
C ILE A 94 -9.62 -0.03 -22.77
N HIS A 95 -9.41 1.06 -23.51
CA HIS A 95 -10.36 2.19 -23.60
C HIS A 95 -11.69 1.86 -24.29
N ARG A 96 -11.82 0.68 -24.92
CA ARG A 96 -13.09 0.22 -25.48
C ARG A 96 -13.95 -0.52 -24.48
N VAL A 97 -13.40 -0.87 -23.31
CA VAL A 97 -14.17 -1.51 -22.25
C VAL A 97 -15.01 -0.44 -21.56
N GLU A 98 -16.33 -0.57 -21.67
CA GLU A 98 -17.26 0.28 -20.95
C GLU A 98 -17.22 -0.08 -19.46
N LEU A 99 -16.93 0.91 -18.62
CA LEU A 99 -16.94 0.75 -17.17
C LEU A 99 -18.34 1.06 -16.63
N PRO A 100 -18.79 0.36 -15.56
CA PRO A 100 -20.01 0.73 -14.84
C PRO A 100 -19.97 2.18 -14.38
N THR A 101 -21.11 2.87 -14.46
CA THR A 101 -21.23 4.29 -14.10
C THR A 101 -21.44 4.53 -12.61
N ASP A 102 -21.56 3.47 -11.82
CA ASP A 102 -21.94 3.45 -10.40
C ASP A 102 -20.90 2.74 -9.51
N PRO A 103 -19.66 3.26 -9.43
CA PRO A 103 -18.64 2.68 -8.56
C PRO A 103 -19.00 2.83 -7.08
N VAL A 104 -18.69 1.79 -6.29
CA VAL A 104 -18.78 1.82 -4.83
C VAL A 104 -17.39 2.05 -4.25
N PHE A 105 -17.22 3.15 -3.50
CA PHE A 105 -15.99 3.44 -2.78
C PHE A 105 -16.14 3.07 -1.30
N ILE A 106 -15.19 2.30 -0.79
CA ILE A 106 -15.10 1.97 0.64
C ILE A 106 -13.99 2.82 1.24
N ILE A 107 -14.35 3.82 2.04
CA ILE A 107 -13.42 4.75 2.68
C ILE A 107 -13.54 4.59 4.20
N GLY A 108 -12.41 4.61 4.89
CA GLY A 108 -12.38 4.59 6.34
C GLY A 108 -10.98 4.32 6.87
N HIS A 109 -10.78 4.60 8.15
CA HIS A 109 -9.48 4.34 8.78
C HIS A 109 -9.18 2.84 8.86
N PRO A 110 -7.89 2.44 8.80
CA PRO A 110 -7.49 1.07 9.09
C PRO A 110 -8.08 0.59 10.42
N ARG A 111 -8.49 -0.68 10.47
CA ARG A 111 -9.04 -1.36 11.66
C ARG A 111 -10.46 -0.94 12.09
N THR A 112 -11.20 -0.28 11.21
CA THR A 112 -12.63 0.02 11.41
C THR A 112 -13.57 -1.02 10.77
N GLY A 113 -13.02 -2.14 10.28
CA GLY A 113 -13.81 -3.21 9.64
C GLY A 113 -14.00 -3.06 8.13
N THR A 114 -13.36 -2.08 7.50
CA THR A 114 -13.40 -1.85 6.04
C THR A 114 -12.97 -3.09 5.23
N THR A 115 -11.95 -3.84 5.67
CA THR A 115 -11.54 -5.09 5.01
C THR A 115 -12.66 -6.14 5.03
N LEU A 116 -13.38 -6.28 6.15
CA LEU A 116 -14.48 -7.25 6.25
C LEU A 116 -15.64 -6.84 5.32
N LEU A 117 -15.97 -5.55 5.28
CA LEU A 117 -16.98 -5.02 4.38
C LEU A 117 -16.59 -5.25 2.90
N HIS A 118 -15.33 -4.99 2.54
CA HIS A 118 -14.83 -5.21 1.19
C HIS A 118 -14.92 -6.69 0.78
N ASN A 119 -14.53 -7.61 1.67
CA ASN A 119 -14.68 -9.06 1.44
C ASN A 119 -16.15 -9.47 1.24
N LEU A 120 -17.08 -8.89 2.02
CA LEU A 120 -18.50 -9.21 1.92
C LEU A 120 -19.07 -8.75 0.57
N LEU A 121 -18.75 -7.53 0.12
CA LEU A 121 -19.19 -7.03 -1.18
C LEU A 121 -18.57 -7.82 -2.34
N ALA A 122 -17.27 -8.13 -2.26
CA ALA A 122 -16.56 -8.92 -3.25
C ALA A 122 -17.07 -10.37 -3.38
N SER A 123 -17.78 -10.88 -2.37
CA SER A 123 -18.38 -12.22 -2.44
C SER A 123 -19.53 -12.31 -3.45
N ASP A 124 -20.14 -11.17 -3.80
CA ASP A 124 -21.15 -11.07 -4.86
C ASP A 124 -20.51 -10.75 -6.21
N ALA A 125 -19.84 -11.76 -6.77
CA ALA A 125 -19.17 -11.67 -8.07
C ALA A 125 -20.11 -11.49 -9.27
N ALA A 126 -21.44 -11.56 -9.06
CA ALA A 126 -22.41 -11.29 -10.12
C ALA A 126 -22.65 -9.80 -10.32
N ASN A 127 -22.54 -9.00 -9.25
CA ASN A 127 -22.82 -7.57 -9.26
C ASN A 127 -21.57 -6.70 -9.10
N PHE A 128 -20.52 -7.21 -8.43
CA PHE A 128 -19.32 -6.43 -8.13
C PHE A 128 -18.05 -7.02 -8.75
N TYR A 129 -17.17 -6.12 -9.17
CA TYR A 129 -15.79 -6.42 -9.57
C TYR A 129 -14.84 -5.70 -8.63
N THR A 130 -13.78 -6.39 -8.21
CA THR A 130 -12.77 -5.83 -7.30
C THR A 130 -11.38 -6.18 -7.78
N CYS A 131 -10.39 -5.37 -7.42
CA CYS A 131 -8.99 -5.72 -7.67
C CYS A 131 -8.56 -6.78 -6.66
N THR A 132 -8.09 -7.92 -7.15
CA THR A 132 -7.55 -8.97 -6.30
C THR A 132 -6.16 -8.58 -5.78
N THR A 133 -5.69 -9.29 -4.76
CA THR A 133 -4.33 -9.14 -4.22
C THR A 133 -3.27 -9.36 -5.31
N PHE A 134 -3.53 -10.25 -6.29
CA PHE A 134 -2.63 -10.39 -7.43
C PHE A 134 -2.63 -9.15 -8.31
N CYS A 135 -3.81 -8.61 -8.66
CA CYS A 135 -3.92 -7.42 -9.50
C CYS A 135 -3.22 -6.22 -8.89
N THR A 136 -3.41 -5.96 -7.59
CA THR A 136 -2.77 -4.83 -6.91
C THR A 136 -1.30 -5.07 -6.63
N GLY A 137 -0.90 -6.34 -6.47
CA GLY A 137 0.49 -6.74 -6.29
C GLY A 137 1.33 -6.66 -7.56
N PHE A 138 0.76 -6.97 -8.73
CA PHE A 138 1.44 -6.96 -10.04
C PHE A 138 0.67 -6.13 -11.08
N PRO A 139 0.47 -4.82 -10.85
CA PRO A 139 -0.49 -4.01 -11.60
C PRO A 139 -0.07 -3.73 -13.06
N SER A 140 1.16 -4.05 -13.45
CA SER A 140 1.66 -3.85 -14.82
C SER A 140 1.60 -5.10 -15.70
N CYS A 141 1.21 -6.26 -15.16
CA CYS A 141 1.17 -7.50 -15.94
C CYS A 141 0.00 -8.43 -15.59
N PHE A 142 -1.00 -7.97 -14.83
CA PHE A 142 -2.03 -8.86 -14.30
C PHE A 142 -2.98 -9.43 -15.36
N LEU A 143 -3.25 -8.72 -16.46
CA LEU A 143 -4.26 -9.12 -17.44
C LEU A 143 -3.91 -10.44 -18.13
N TRP A 144 -2.63 -10.66 -18.47
CA TRP A 144 -2.20 -11.92 -19.07
C TRP A 144 -1.49 -12.85 -18.09
N PHE A 145 -0.77 -12.31 -17.10
CA PHE A 145 0.15 -13.10 -16.28
C PHE A 145 -0.53 -13.74 -15.07
N GLU A 146 -1.71 -13.29 -14.65
CA GLU A 146 -2.35 -13.73 -13.40
C GLU A 146 -2.41 -15.25 -13.23
N ALA A 147 -2.88 -15.98 -14.23
CA ALA A 147 -2.99 -17.44 -14.15
C ALA A 147 -1.62 -18.14 -13.98
N TRP A 148 -0.57 -17.61 -14.62
CA TRP A 148 0.80 -18.15 -14.54
C TRP A 148 1.49 -17.71 -13.26
N GLY A 149 1.39 -16.44 -12.91
CA GLY A 149 1.95 -15.85 -11.69
C GLY A 149 1.40 -16.52 -10.44
N LYS A 150 0.09 -16.74 -10.34
CA LYS A 150 -0.52 -17.47 -9.21
C LYS A 150 0.09 -18.86 -9.03
N ARG A 151 0.37 -19.58 -10.13
CA ARG A 151 1.02 -20.90 -10.08
C ARG A 151 2.49 -20.82 -9.67
N LEU A 152 3.24 -19.85 -10.20
CA LEU A 152 4.65 -19.64 -9.86
C LEU A 152 4.84 -19.20 -8.40
N PHE A 153 3.88 -18.46 -7.85
CA PHE A 153 3.94 -17.87 -6.52
C PHE A 153 3.07 -18.57 -5.46
N ALA A 154 2.46 -19.72 -5.78
CA ALA A 154 1.52 -20.43 -4.91
C ALA A 154 2.04 -20.79 -3.50
N GLY A 155 3.36 -20.73 -3.27
CA GLY A 155 3.99 -20.99 -1.97
C GLY A 155 4.81 -19.83 -1.40
N THR A 156 4.79 -18.66 -2.03
CA THR A 156 5.60 -17.51 -1.59
C THR A 156 4.85 -16.56 -0.68
N ILE A 157 3.51 -16.57 -0.73
CA ILE A 157 2.66 -15.73 0.11
C ILE A 157 2.36 -16.44 1.44
N ASP A 158 2.46 -15.70 2.54
CA ASP A 158 2.08 -16.22 3.85
C ASP A 158 0.55 -16.35 3.94
N PRO A 159 0.01 -17.32 4.71
CA PRO A 159 -1.43 -17.55 4.78
C PRO A 159 -2.21 -16.40 5.44
N THR A 160 -1.51 -15.57 6.22
CA THR A 160 -2.10 -14.43 6.91
C THR A 160 -1.22 -13.20 6.82
N ARG A 161 -1.84 -12.01 6.88
CA ARG A 161 -1.13 -10.73 6.87
C ARG A 161 -0.35 -10.56 8.18
N PRO A 162 0.91 -10.09 8.13
CA PRO A 162 1.73 -9.92 9.33
C PRO A 162 1.21 -8.84 10.28
N MET A 163 0.41 -7.90 9.78
CA MET A 163 -0.09 -6.76 10.55
C MET A 163 -1.35 -7.07 11.36
N ASP A 164 -2.18 -8.03 10.92
CA ASP A 164 -3.51 -8.24 11.49
C ASP A 164 -4.06 -9.66 11.44
N SER A 165 -3.24 -10.63 11.02
CA SER A 165 -3.62 -12.04 10.91
C SER A 165 -4.85 -12.32 10.04
N MET A 166 -5.31 -11.36 9.23
CA MET A 166 -6.37 -11.63 8.25
C MET A 166 -5.86 -12.58 7.17
N PRO A 167 -6.74 -13.41 6.58
CA PRO A 167 -6.37 -14.29 5.47
C PRO A 167 -5.74 -13.50 4.33
N LEU A 168 -4.67 -14.06 3.76
CA LEU A 168 -3.97 -13.48 2.62
C LEU A 168 -3.91 -14.53 1.49
N HIS A 169 -4.49 -14.18 0.35
CA HIS A 169 -4.54 -15.03 -0.83
C HIS A 169 -4.60 -14.16 -2.08
N PHE A 170 -4.09 -14.67 -3.20
CA PHE A 170 -4.02 -13.90 -4.44
C PHE A 170 -5.39 -13.50 -4.99
N ASP A 171 -6.43 -14.29 -4.72
CA ASP A 171 -7.80 -14.05 -5.17
C ASP A 171 -8.64 -13.17 -4.23
N LEU A 172 -8.13 -12.84 -3.04
CA LEU A 172 -8.86 -11.98 -2.12
C LEU A 172 -8.85 -10.53 -2.60
N PRO A 173 -9.94 -9.77 -2.40
CA PRO A 173 -9.99 -8.36 -2.74
C PRO A 173 -8.95 -7.60 -1.91
N GLN A 174 -8.34 -6.60 -2.53
CA GLN A 174 -7.26 -5.83 -1.92
C GLN A 174 -7.43 -4.34 -2.20
N GLU A 175 -6.89 -3.54 -1.28
CA GLU A 175 -6.87 -2.09 -1.39
C GLU A 175 -6.10 -1.65 -2.64
N ASP A 176 -6.69 -0.71 -3.39
CA ASP A 176 -6.13 -0.11 -4.58
C ASP A 176 -4.84 0.68 -4.29
N GLU A 177 -4.71 1.22 -3.08
CA GLU A 177 -3.51 1.93 -2.61
C GLU A 177 -2.22 1.11 -2.79
N CYS A 178 -2.30 -0.22 -2.66
CA CYS A 178 -1.15 -1.10 -2.95
C CYS A 178 -0.69 -0.97 -4.41
N ALA A 179 -1.62 -0.92 -5.36
CA ALA A 179 -1.31 -0.74 -6.78
C ALA A 179 -0.87 0.71 -7.05
N THR A 180 -1.57 1.68 -6.46
CA THR A 180 -1.29 3.12 -6.59
C THR A 180 0.16 3.41 -6.22
N MET A 181 0.64 2.89 -5.08
CA MET A 181 2.04 3.04 -4.65
C MET A 181 3.05 2.61 -5.74
N LEU A 182 2.79 1.48 -6.41
CA LEU A 182 3.69 0.95 -7.44
C LEU A 182 3.61 1.78 -8.72
N LEU A 183 2.38 2.03 -9.19
CA LEU A 183 2.12 2.72 -10.44
C LEU A 183 2.59 4.17 -10.42
N SER A 184 2.42 4.84 -9.27
CA SER A 184 2.70 6.26 -9.07
C SER A 184 4.15 6.58 -8.69
N ARG A 185 5.05 5.58 -8.69
CA ARG A 185 6.46 5.73 -8.27
C ARG A 185 6.60 6.10 -6.78
N GLY A 186 5.67 5.64 -5.95
CA GLY A 186 5.67 5.90 -4.50
C GLY A 186 4.96 7.20 -4.10
N ALA A 187 4.01 7.71 -4.88
CA ALA A 187 3.07 8.72 -4.40
C ALA A 187 1.91 8.02 -3.69
N SER A 188 2.12 7.68 -2.43
CA SER A 188 1.20 6.91 -1.58
C SER A 188 1.54 7.10 -0.11
N TYR A 189 0.54 7.04 0.77
CA TYR A 189 0.75 7.08 2.22
C TYR A 189 1.33 5.76 2.78
N TYR A 190 1.47 4.72 1.96
CA TYR A 190 2.15 3.45 2.32
C TYR A 190 3.67 3.51 2.21
N MET A 191 4.23 4.53 1.57
CA MET A 191 5.68 4.70 1.46
C MET A 191 6.46 4.73 2.79
N PRO A 192 5.95 5.33 3.89
CA PRO A 192 6.58 5.28 5.21
C PRO A 192 6.81 3.87 5.75
N ILE A 193 6.07 2.85 5.29
CA ILE A 193 6.33 1.45 5.65
C ILE A 193 7.75 1.02 5.23
N TYR A 194 8.30 1.63 4.17
CA TYR A 194 9.63 1.33 3.61
C TYR A 194 10.66 2.41 3.86
N LEU A 195 10.22 3.66 3.86
CA LEU A 195 11.03 4.85 4.04
C LEU A 195 10.59 5.58 5.31
N MET A 196 10.69 4.91 6.46
CA MET A 196 10.24 5.42 7.75
C MET A 196 10.84 6.79 8.09
N THR A 197 12.11 7.03 7.77
CA THR A 197 12.77 8.33 7.99
C THR A 197 12.17 9.48 7.17
N ARG A 198 11.36 9.16 6.16
CA ARG A 198 10.70 10.11 5.25
C ARG A 198 9.21 10.25 5.54
N GLU A 199 8.71 9.62 6.60
CA GLU A 199 7.30 9.68 7.00
C GLU A 199 6.69 11.09 6.92
N PRO A 200 7.33 12.17 7.44
CA PRO A 200 6.77 13.52 7.36
C PRO A 200 6.51 14.01 5.93
N ALA A 201 7.29 13.56 4.94
CA ALA A 201 7.11 13.95 3.55
C ALA A 201 5.91 13.27 2.87
N PHE A 202 5.39 12.18 3.48
CA PHE A 202 4.26 11.41 2.97
C PHE A 202 2.94 11.71 3.71
N ARG A 203 2.96 12.45 4.83
CA ARG A 203 1.75 12.88 5.56
C ARG A 203 0.76 13.67 4.70
N ARG A 204 1.26 14.41 3.71
CA ARG A 204 0.43 15.12 2.71
C ARG A 204 -0.58 14.23 1.96
N PHE A 205 -0.42 12.90 2.02
CA PHE A 205 -1.33 11.94 1.40
C PHE A 205 -2.40 11.42 2.38
N LEU A 206 -2.37 11.86 3.64
CA LEU A 206 -3.37 11.55 4.67
C LEU A 206 -4.37 12.69 4.85
N ASP A 207 -3.94 13.93 4.65
CA ASP A 207 -4.76 15.12 4.87
C ASP A 207 -5.44 15.58 3.58
N PHE A 208 -6.69 16.04 3.69
CA PHE A 208 -7.36 16.73 2.59
C PHE A 208 -6.89 18.17 2.55
N SER A 209 -6.20 18.57 1.47
CA SER A 209 -5.88 19.99 1.32
C SER A 209 -7.14 20.79 1.01
N ALA A 210 -7.13 22.10 1.29
CA ALA A 210 -8.21 22.99 0.86
C ALA A 210 -8.45 22.96 -0.66
N ALA A 211 -7.43 22.62 -1.45
CA ALA A 211 -7.56 22.44 -2.89
C ALA A 211 -8.30 21.13 -3.27
N ASP A 212 -8.28 20.13 -2.39
CA ASP A 212 -8.98 18.85 -2.53
C ASP A 212 -10.36 18.85 -1.85
N GLY A 213 -10.80 20.02 -1.35
CA GLY A 213 -12.08 20.21 -0.67
C GLY A 213 -12.05 20.02 0.84
N GLY A 214 -10.86 19.88 1.44
CA GLY A 214 -10.68 19.83 2.89
C GLY A 214 -11.01 21.17 3.56
N THR A 215 -11.65 21.11 4.72
CA THR A 215 -11.92 22.26 5.58
C THR A 215 -10.90 22.33 6.71
N ALA A 216 -10.80 23.48 7.38
CA ALA A 216 -9.93 23.62 8.56
C ALA A 216 -10.33 22.70 9.72
N ASP A 217 -11.56 22.17 9.71
CA ASP A 217 -12.04 21.18 10.68
C ASP A 217 -11.60 19.74 10.33
N ASP A 218 -11.12 19.52 9.10
CA ASP A 218 -10.59 18.23 8.61
C ASP A 218 -9.08 18.08 8.83
N GLU A 219 -8.38 19.16 9.21
CA GLU A 219 -6.98 19.13 9.66
C GLU A 219 -6.95 18.72 11.15
N ALA A 220 -6.65 17.44 11.43
CA ALA A 220 -6.51 16.91 12.78
C ALA A 220 -5.09 17.11 13.36
#